data_AF-A0A1G2YM18-F1
#
_entry.id   AF-A0A1G2YM18-F1
#
_cell.length_a   1.000
_cell.length_b   1.000
_cell.length_c   1.000
_cell.angle_alpha   90.00
_cell.angle_beta   90.00
_cell.angle_gamma   90.00
#
_symmetry.space_group_name_H-M   'P 1'
#
loop_
_entity.id
_entity.type
_entity.pdbx_description
1 polymer ?
#
loop_
_entity_poly.entity_id
_entity_poly.type
_entity_poly.pdbx_seq_one_letter_code
_entity_poly.pdbx_strand_id
1 'polypeptide(L)'
;MNKPDTNIDELLNSFIDGELTESQQVDVTRLIEGNPQIQQRLRQFQKTKMLITSSPRIKAPHDLVERIEASLEAGKRLAEQRIYRHERAGVRQLLLRKVLTAAAMIALVAVMGGVIYTILAPGTIPEQPTVTVAASGTGFSGRLELNTAALTAVNAFINGAIEGNGLSDCVTKTGRDNQRFYSLNCSRQELKSLLTDLQSIWQRFDSATLYVDTEQFNQPVAVNAVTAEQTVEIISQDSAKKSVEIAKDFTVLNNMTKLMPGKEVAAAIDDKGVNLLQIPKPVLTGGDRKTTEKTSISPPRHKPEVSLTIVVTGSE
;
A
#
# COMPACT_ATOMS: atom_id res chain seq x y z
N MET A 1 4.48 -13.99 27.73
CA MET A 1 4.70 -13.86 26.28
C MET A 1 6.12 -13.32 26.09
N ASN A 2 7.09 -14.19 25.81
CA ASN A 2 8.52 -13.86 25.76
C ASN A 2 8.84 -13.12 24.47
N LYS A 3 9.41 -11.90 24.56
CA LYS A 3 10.05 -11.23 23.42
C LYS A 3 11.25 -12.08 22.99
N PRO A 4 11.31 -12.62 21.77
CA PRO A 4 12.37 -13.53 21.37
C PRO A 4 13.65 -12.73 21.11
N ASP A 5 14.75 -13.18 21.75
CA ASP A 5 16.19 -13.25 21.43
C ASP A 5 16.84 -12.43 20.28
N THR A 6 16.09 -11.74 19.45
CA THR A 6 16.51 -10.94 18.28
C THR A 6 17.59 -9.91 18.63
N ASN A 7 17.51 -9.31 19.82
CA ASN A 7 18.51 -8.34 20.27
C ASN A 7 19.86 -9.00 20.62
N ILE A 8 19.84 -10.24 21.13
CA ILE A 8 21.05 -10.95 21.54
C ILE A 8 21.82 -11.43 20.32
N ASP A 9 21.13 -11.96 19.30
CA ASP A 9 21.78 -12.46 18.09
C ASP A 9 22.43 -11.32 17.27
N GLU A 10 21.78 -10.15 17.20
CA GLU A 10 22.33 -8.94 16.60
C GLU A 10 23.58 -8.46 17.35
N LEU A 11 23.52 -8.36 18.69
CA LEU A 11 24.66 -8.00 19.54
C LEU A 11 25.85 -8.97 19.38
N LEU A 12 25.60 -10.27 19.32
CA LEU A 12 26.64 -11.28 19.13
C LEU A 12 27.28 -11.21 17.73
N ASN A 13 26.50 -10.89 16.70
CA ASN A 13 27.03 -10.72 15.35
C ASN A 13 27.92 -9.48 15.26
N SER A 14 27.47 -8.34 15.80
CA SER A 14 28.29 -7.12 15.90
C SER A 14 29.55 -7.32 16.75
N PHE A 15 29.50 -8.17 17.79
CA PHE A 15 30.69 -8.57 18.56
C PHE A 15 31.68 -9.37 17.71
N ILE A 16 31.21 -10.28 16.86
CA ILE A 16 32.05 -11.09 15.96
C ILE A 16 32.68 -10.24 14.84
N ASP A 17 32.00 -9.20 14.38
CA ASP A 17 32.46 -8.33 13.31
C ASP A 17 33.26 -7.11 13.79
N GLY A 18 33.37 -6.93 15.11
CA GLY A 18 34.21 -5.89 15.74
C GLY A 18 33.61 -4.49 15.69
N GLU A 19 32.30 -4.39 15.46
CA GLU A 19 31.57 -3.11 15.31
C GLU A 19 31.04 -2.57 16.65
N LEU A 20 31.27 -3.28 17.75
CA LEU A 20 30.82 -2.86 19.08
C LEU A 20 31.76 -1.85 19.73
N THR A 21 31.17 -0.87 20.42
CA THR A 21 31.90 0.07 21.28
C THR A 21 32.50 -0.62 22.51
N GLU A 22 33.56 -0.05 23.10
CA GLU A 22 34.24 -0.62 24.28
C GLU A 22 33.28 -0.90 25.45
N SER A 23 32.32 -0.01 25.68
CA SER A 23 31.26 -0.18 26.70
C SER A 23 30.38 -1.40 26.42
N GLN A 24 29.97 -1.60 25.16
CA GLN A 24 29.13 -2.74 24.76
C GLN A 24 29.90 -4.06 24.78
N GLN A 25 31.21 -4.04 24.50
CA GLN A 25 32.05 -5.24 24.57
C GLN A 25 32.15 -5.78 26.00
N VAL A 26 32.25 -4.90 27.00
CA VAL A 26 32.27 -5.31 28.42
C VAL A 26 30.94 -5.95 28.83
N ASP A 27 29.82 -5.37 28.40
CA ASP A 27 28.49 -5.90 28.71
C ASP A 27 28.22 -7.23 28.00
N VAL A 28 28.63 -7.38 26.74
CA VAL A 28 28.54 -8.66 26.00
C VAL A 28 29.45 -9.72 26.62
N THR A 29 30.66 -9.35 27.05
CA THR A 29 31.56 -10.29 27.74
C THR A 29 30.94 -10.79 29.05
N ARG A 30 30.32 -9.90 29.83
CA ARG A 30 29.58 -10.28 31.04
C ARG A 30 28.38 -11.20 30.73
N LEU A 31 27.66 -10.93 29.65
CA LEU A 31 26.54 -11.76 29.18
C LEU A 31 27.00 -13.17 28.73
N ILE A 32 28.16 -13.27 28.10
CA ILE A 32 28.78 -14.53 27.67
C ILE A 32 29.22 -15.35 28.89
N GLU A 33 29.82 -14.72 29.90
CA GLU A 33 30.25 -15.41 31.13
C GLU A 33 29.05 -15.92 31.97
N GLY A 34 27.96 -15.16 32.01
CA GLY A 34 26.79 -15.48 32.82
C GLY A 34 25.81 -16.48 32.21
N ASN A 35 25.93 -16.83 30.92
CA ASN A 35 24.93 -17.68 30.25
C ASN A 35 25.56 -18.72 29.30
N PRO A 36 25.47 -20.04 29.61
CA PRO A 36 26.01 -21.09 28.75
C PRO A 36 25.31 -21.22 27.39
N GLN A 37 24.04 -20.80 27.27
CA GLN A 37 23.32 -20.82 25.99
C GLN A 37 23.88 -19.77 25.01
N ILE A 38 24.26 -18.59 25.53
CA ILE A 38 24.87 -17.51 24.73
C ILE A 38 26.26 -17.93 24.25
N GLN A 39 27.05 -18.61 25.10
CA GLN A 39 28.32 -19.20 24.68
C GLN A 39 28.15 -20.22 23.54
N GLN A 40 27.13 -21.06 23.63
CA GLN A 40 26.85 -22.04 22.59
C GLN A 40 26.45 -21.37 21.27
N ARG A 41 25.61 -20.32 21.31
CA ARG A 41 25.24 -19.53 20.12
C ARG A 41 26.45 -18.83 19.50
N LEU A 42 27.31 -18.22 20.32
CA LEU A 42 28.54 -17.58 19.84
C LEU A 42 29.45 -18.59 19.11
N ARG A 43 29.61 -19.81 19.64
CA ARG A 43 30.37 -20.88 18.96
C ARG A 43 29.76 -21.27 17.62
N GLN A 44 28.43 -21.28 17.50
CA GLN A 44 27.76 -21.56 16.22
C GLN A 44 28.07 -20.49 15.18
N PHE A 45 27.99 -19.21 15.55
CA PHE A 45 28.33 -18.11 14.64
C PHE A 45 29.80 -18.11 14.24
N GLN A 46 30.72 -18.39 15.17
CA GLN A 46 32.13 -18.54 14.86
C GLN A 46 32.40 -19.70 13.88
N LYS A 47 31.71 -20.83 14.04
CA LYS A 47 31.79 -21.96 13.10
C LYS A 47 31.30 -21.57 11.71
N THR A 48 30.18 -20.86 11.62
CA THR A 48 29.65 -20.36 10.34
C THR A 48 30.61 -19.38 9.68
N LYS A 49 31.17 -18.43 10.44
CA LYS A 49 32.20 -17.49 9.95
C LYS A 49 33.41 -18.23 9.40
N MET A 50 33.90 -19.26 10.11
CA MET A 50 35.01 -20.10 9.65
C MET A 50 34.69 -20.82 8.33
N LEU A 51 33.49 -21.37 8.17
CA LEU A 51 33.09 -22.04 6.93
C LEU A 51 33.03 -21.06 5.75
N ILE A 52 32.47 -19.87 5.97
CA ILE A 52 32.41 -18.81 4.96
C ILE A 52 33.83 -18.35 4.59
N THR A 53 34.70 -18.10 5.57
CA THR A 53 36.08 -17.66 5.32
C THR A 53 36.96 -18.76 4.70
N SER A 54 36.60 -20.04 4.88
CA SER A 54 37.23 -21.18 4.22
C SER A 54 36.82 -21.37 2.75
N SER A 55 35.87 -20.58 2.26
CA SER A 55 35.44 -20.66 0.86
C SER A 55 36.58 -20.22 -0.08
N PRO A 56 36.71 -20.87 -1.25
CA PRO A 56 37.78 -20.56 -2.18
C PRO A 56 37.67 -19.11 -2.66
N ARG A 57 38.76 -18.36 -2.52
CA ARG A 57 38.86 -17.00 -3.05
C ARG A 57 39.02 -17.09 -4.57
N ILE A 58 37.94 -16.83 -5.30
CA ILE A 58 37.95 -16.74 -6.75
C ILE A 58 38.40 -15.32 -7.13
N LYS A 59 39.36 -15.21 -8.06
CA LYS A 59 39.80 -13.92 -8.59
C LYS A 59 38.61 -13.26 -9.29
N ALA A 60 38.27 -12.04 -8.87
CA ALA A 60 37.19 -11.29 -9.49
C ALA A 60 37.44 -11.18 -11.00
N PRO A 61 36.41 -11.39 -11.85
CA PRO A 61 36.50 -11.14 -13.28
C PRO A 61 37.03 -9.73 -13.55
N HIS A 62 37.94 -9.60 -14.52
CA HIS A 62 38.63 -8.33 -14.81
C HIS A 62 37.67 -7.20 -15.21
N ASP A 63 36.52 -7.56 -15.77
CA ASP A 63 35.45 -6.65 -16.19
C ASP A 63 34.53 -6.20 -15.02
N LEU A 64 34.67 -6.78 -13.82
CA LEU A 64 33.75 -6.52 -12.72
C LEU A 64 33.92 -5.09 -12.16
N VAL A 65 35.15 -4.58 -12.12
CA VAL A 65 35.44 -3.21 -11.67
C VAL A 65 34.85 -2.19 -12.65
N GLU A 66 35.07 -2.40 -13.95
CA GLU A 66 34.57 -1.53 -15.02
C GLU A 66 33.03 -1.51 -15.04
N ARG A 67 32.37 -2.66 -14.85
CA ARG A 67 30.91 -2.74 -14.71
C ARG A 67 30.38 -2.02 -13.46
N ILE A 68 31.10 -2.10 -12.34
CA ILE A 68 30.72 -1.37 -11.11
C ILE A 68 30.88 0.14 -11.33
N GLU A 69 32.00 0.59 -11.90
CA GLU A 69 32.25 2.00 -12.20
C GLU A 69 31.17 2.56 -13.15
N ALA A 70 30.87 1.84 -14.24
CA ALA A 70 29.81 2.21 -15.17
C ALA A 70 28.43 2.28 -14.49
N SER A 71 28.11 1.34 -13.59
CA SER A 71 26.85 1.35 -12.84
C SER A 71 26.75 2.52 -11.85
N LEU A 72 27.87 2.92 -11.23
CA LEU A 72 27.95 4.05 -10.31
C LEU A 72 27.84 5.38 -11.05
N GLU A 73 28.43 5.50 -12.24
CA GLU A 73 28.28 6.67 -13.10
C GLU A 73 26.84 6.83 -13.60
N ALA A 74 26.19 5.73 -14.00
CA ALA A 74 24.78 5.73 -14.35
C ALA A 74 23.88 6.11 -13.17
N GLY A 75 24.17 5.59 -11.97
CA GLY A 75 23.47 5.92 -10.74
C GLY A 75 23.61 7.40 -10.33
N LYS A 76 24.82 7.97 -10.46
CA LYS A 76 25.06 9.41 -10.20
C LYS A 76 24.27 10.30 -11.15
N ARG A 77 24.23 9.98 -12.44
CA ARG A 77 23.44 10.72 -13.44
C ARG A 77 21.94 10.73 -13.11
N LEU A 78 21.41 9.59 -12.68
CA LEU A 78 20.01 9.46 -12.25
C LEU A 78 19.73 10.26 -10.95
N ALA A 79 20.70 10.32 -10.03
CA ALA A 79 20.58 11.11 -8.80
C ALA A 79 20.60 12.62 -9.08
N GLU A 80 21.51 13.11 -9.95
CA GLU A 80 21.55 14.52 -10.36
C GLU A 80 20.26 14.95 -11.07
N GLN A 81 19.69 14.09 -11.91
CA GLN A 81 18.45 14.38 -12.62
C GLN A 81 17.23 14.50 -11.67
N ARG A 82 17.25 13.80 -10.52
CA ARG A 82 16.21 13.94 -9.49
C ARG A 82 16.29 15.26 -8.73
N ILE A 83 17.49 15.78 -8.49
CA ILE A 83 17.69 17.04 -7.75
C ILE A 83 17.11 18.22 -8.54
N TYR A 84 17.36 18.29 -9.85
CA TYR A 84 16.79 19.33 -10.72
C TYR A 84 15.26 19.25 -10.90
N ARG A 85 14.67 18.06 -10.80
CA ARG A 85 13.21 17.89 -10.95
C ARG A 85 12.45 18.27 -9.67
N HIS A 86 13.08 18.19 -8.50
CA HIS A 86 12.45 18.53 -7.21
C HIS A 86 12.26 20.05 -6.99
N GLU A 87 13.12 20.89 -7.55
CA GLU A 87 13.04 22.35 -7.34
C GLU A 87 11.84 23.01 -8.06
N ARG A 88 11.43 22.48 -9.23
CA ARG A 88 10.32 23.05 -10.01
C ARG A 88 8.93 22.60 -9.56
N ALA A 89 8.83 21.49 -8.82
CA ALA A 89 7.56 20.97 -8.32
C ALA A 89 7.05 21.72 -7.07
N GLY A 90 7.95 22.21 -6.21
CA GLY A 90 7.59 22.86 -4.95
C GLY A 90 6.96 24.25 -5.09
N VAL A 91 7.37 25.04 -6.10
CA VAL A 91 6.91 26.43 -6.26
C VAL A 91 5.45 26.52 -6.70
N ARG A 92 4.99 25.63 -7.60
CA ARG A 92 3.59 25.57 -8.04
C ARG A 92 2.65 25.14 -6.92
N GLN A 93 3.09 24.21 -6.06
CA GLN A 93 2.30 23.74 -4.93
C GLN A 93 2.15 24.82 -3.82
N LEU A 94 3.16 25.70 -3.66
CA LEU A 94 3.09 26.85 -2.76
C LEU A 94 2.18 27.97 -3.29
N LEU A 95 2.16 28.22 -4.60
CA LEU A 95 1.27 29.23 -5.19
C LEU A 95 -0.21 28.79 -5.15
N LEU A 96 -0.51 27.51 -5.38
CA LEU A 96 -1.86 26.96 -5.23
C LEU A 96 -2.42 27.12 -3.80
N ARG A 97 -1.58 26.95 -2.77
CA ARG A 97 -2.00 27.16 -1.37
C ARG A 97 -2.35 28.62 -1.08
N LYS A 98 -1.65 29.59 -1.68
CA LYS A 98 -1.92 31.03 -1.46
C LYS A 98 -3.24 31.51 -2.09
N VAL A 99 -3.65 30.91 -3.21
CA VAL A 99 -4.95 31.22 -3.84
C VAL A 99 -6.13 30.68 -3.01
N LEU A 100 -5.97 29.49 -2.41
CA LEU A 100 -7.02 28.88 -1.58
C LEU A 100 -7.35 29.71 -0.32
N THR A 101 -6.33 30.33 0.30
CA THR A 101 -6.52 31.21 1.47
C THR A 101 -7.21 32.52 1.12
N ALA A 102 -6.98 33.08 -0.07
CA ALA A 102 -7.67 34.28 -0.52
C ALA A 102 -9.15 34.02 -0.83
N ALA A 103 -9.47 32.86 -1.44
CA ALA A 103 -10.85 32.46 -1.72
C ALA A 103 -11.68 32.29 -0.43
N ALA A 104 -11.09 31.73 0.64
CA ALA A 104 -11.76 31.60 1.93
C ALA A 104 -12.12 32.96 2.56
N MET A 105 -11.23 33.97 2.44
CA MET A 105 -11.50 35.33 2.93
C MET A 105 -12.63 36.01 2.14
N ILE A 106 -12.67 35.82 0.81
CA ILE A 106 -13.75 36.34 -0.04
C ILE A 106 -15.08 35.64 0.27
N ALA A 107 -15.06 34.32 0.49
CA ALA A 107 -16.25 33.56 0.86
C ALA A 107 -16.82 34.04 2.21
N LEU A 108 -15.97 34.36 3.19
CA LEU A 108 -16.42 34.86 4.51
C LEU A 108 -17.09 36.24 4.38
N VAL A 109 -16.52 37.14 3.57
CA VAL A 109 -17.13 38.45 3.27
C VAL A 109 -18.45 38.28 2.51
N ALA A 110 -18.54 37.34 1.57
CA ALA A 110 -19.76 37.06 0.83
C ALA A 110 -20.86 36.46 1.72
N VAL A 111 -20.53 35.53 2.63
CA VAL A 111 -21.46 34.99 3.62
C VAL A 111 -21.96 36.08 4.55
N MET A 112 -21.07 36.96 5.02
CA MET A 112 -21.45 38.07 5.90
C MET A 112 -22.34 39.10 5.19
N GLY A 113 -22.05 39.39 3.92
CA GLY A 113 -22.93 40.20 3.07
C GLY A 113 -24.29 39.54 2.80
N GLY A 114 -24.31 38.22 2.60
CA GLY A 114 -25.53 37.42 2.43
C GLY A 114 -26.41 37.46 3.68
N VAL A 115 -25.84 37.30 4.87
CA VAL A 115 -26.59 37.40 6.14
C VAL A 115 -27.25 38.77 6.30
N ILE A 116 -26.50 39.85 6.03
CA ILE A 116 -27.05 41.22 6.06
C ILE A 116 -28.19 41.37 5.04
N TYR A 117 -28.04 40.83 3.83
CA TYR A 117 -29.06 40.87 2.79
C TYR A 117 -30.32 40.07 3.18
N THR A 118 -30.18 38.89 3.81
CA THR A 118 -31.32 38.07 4.27
C THR A 118 -32.10 38.66 5.42
N ILE A 119 -31.50 39.57 6.20
CA ILE A 119 -32.20 40.33 7.24
C ILE A 119 -33.06 41.44 6.61
N LEU A 120 -32.65 42.00 5.46
CA LEU A 120 -33.35 43.09 4.78
C LEU A 120 -34.35 42.64 3.70
N ALA A 121 -34.26 41.42 3.17
CA ALA A 121 -35.11 40.94 2.08
C ALA A 121 -35.88 39.67 2.50
N PRO A 122 -37.23 39.66 2.52
CA PRO A 122 -37.97 38.44 2.75
C PRO A 122 -38.06 37.65 1.44
N GLY A 123 -37.54 36.43 1.44
CA GLY A 123 -37.95 35.41 0.47
C GLY A 123 -36.83 34.60 -0.19
N THR A 124 -36.90 33.29 0.05
CA THR A 124 -36.42 32.16 -0.78
C THR A 124 -34.92 31.83 -0.77
N ILE A 125 -34.57 30.74 -0.09
CA ILE A 125 -33.27 30.03 -0.19
C ILE A 125 -33.52 28.71 -0.94
N PRO A 126 -32.85 28.44 -2.07
CA PRO A 126 -32.64 27.07 -2.56
C PRO A 126 -31.39 26.48 -1.88
N GLU A 127 -31.55 25.31 -1.26
CA GLU A 127 -30.46 24.52 -0.66
C GLU A 127 -29.42 24.10 -1.70
N GLN A 128 -28.14 24.31 -1.37
CA GLN A 128 -27.00 23.74 -2.07
C GLN A 128 -26.37 22.66 -1.14
N PRO A 129 -26.05 21.45 -1.65
CA PRO A 129 -25.64 20.34 -0.79
C PRO A 129 -24.19 20.46 -0.33
N THR A 130 -24.00 20.50 0.98
CA THR A 130 -22.71 20.41 1.66
C THR A 130 -22.15 18.99 1.52
N VAL A 131 -20.94 18.86 0.97
CA VAL A 131 -20.19 17.59 0.94
C VAL A 131 -19.62 17.34 2.34
N THR A 132 -20.30 16.48 3.09
CA THR A 132 -19.85 16.03 4.42
C THR A 132 -18.79 14.95 4.25
N VAL A 133 -17.52 15.29 4.52
CA VAL A 133 -16.49 14.27 4.76
C VAL A 133 -16.71 13.73 6.17
N ALA A 134 -17.40 12.59 6.25
CA ALA A 134 -17.59 11.88 7.51
C ALA A 134 -16.31 11.12 7.86
N ALA A 135 -15.48 11.72 8.73
CA ALA A 135 -14.47 10.98 9.47
C ALA A 135 -15.09 10.38 10.74
N SER A 136 -14.64 9.16 11.08
CA SER A 136 -14.87 8.42 12.34
C SER A 136 -15.93 7.30 12.29
N GLY A 137 -15.57 6.20 11.60
CA GLY A 137 -16.04 4.85 11.92
C GLY A 137 -14.88 4.03 12.48
N THR A 138 -15.15 3.09 13.38
CA THR A 138 -14.17 2.15 13.99
C THR A 138 -13.56 1.15 13.00
N GLY A 139 -13.65 1.41 11.70
CA GLY A 139 -13.28 0.49 10.64
C GLY A 139 -12.28 1.10 9.66
N PHE A 140 -12.19 0.50 8.47
CA PHE A 140 -11.15 0.85 7.50
C PHE A 140 -11.47 2.16 6.76
N SER A 141 -10.47 3.00 6.55
CA SER A 141 -10.51 4.15 5.63
C SER A 141 -9.29 4.16 4.73
N GLY A 142 -9.48 4.39 3.44
CA GLY A 142 -8.35 4.49 2.51
C GLY A 142 -8.72 4.85 1.08
N ARG A 143 -7.70 4.92 0.23
CA ARG A 143 -7.80 5.24 -1.19
C ARG A 143 -6.98 4.26 -2.04
N LEU A 144 -7.61 3.62 -3.02
CA LEU A 144 -6.97 2.78 -4.01
C LEU A 144 -6.81 3.56 -5.31
N GLU A 145 -5.57 3.82 -5.73
CA GLU A 145 -5.24 4.48 -6.99
C GLU A 145 -4.81 3.44 -8.02
N LEU A 146 -5.52 3.40 -9.14
CA LEU A 146 -5.33 2.48 -10.25
C LEU A 146 -5.02 3.28 -11.52
N ASN A 147 -3.93 2.95 -12.21
CA ASN A 147 -3.56 3.57 -13.48
C ASN A 147 -3.72 2.56 -14.63
N THR A 148 -4.25 2.97 -15.78
CA THR A 148 -4.51 2.06 -16.90
C THR A 148 -4.56 2.78 -18.25
N ALA A 149 -4.01 2.17 -19.30
CA ALA A 149 -4.16 2.68 -20.67
C ALA A 149 -5.58 2.49 -21.24
N ALA A 150 -6.40 1.65 -20.59
CA ALA A 150 -7.72 1.24 -21.08
C ALA A 150 -8.86 1.81 -20.23
N LEU A 151 -8.80 3.12 -19.90
CA LEU A 151 -9.73 3.78 -18.96
C LEU A 151 -11.21 3.49 -19.27
N THR A 152 -11.62 3.58 -20.54
CA THR A 152 -13.02 3.33 -20.94
C THR A 152 -13.47 1.91 -20.64
N ALA A 153 -12.65 0.91 -20.95
CA ALA A 153 -12.98 -0.50 -20.75
C ALA A 153 -12.99 -0.87 -19.26
N VAL A 154 -12.00 -0.38 -18.50
CA VAL A 154 -11.93 -0.55 -17.05
C VAL A 154 -13.11 0.13 -16.36
N ASN A 155 -13.46 1.35 -16.77
CA ASN A 155 -14.61 2.07 -16.23
C ASN A 155 -15.92 1.32 -16.49
N ALA A 156 -16.12 0.77 -17.68
CA ALA A 156 -17.29 -0.06 -17.99
C ALA A 156 -17.33 -1.31 -17.10
N PHE A 157 -16.20 -1.98 -16.92
CA PHE A 157 -16.10 -3.16 -16.06
C PHE A 157 -16.45 -2.85 -14.60
N ILE A 158 -15.86 -1.79 -14.01
CA ILE A 158 -16.13 -1.40 -12.62
C ILE A 158 -17.61 -1.07 -12.44
N ASN A 159 -18.22 -0.35 -13.39
CA ASN A 159 -19.65 -0.06 -13.32
C ASN A 159 -20.51 -1.33 -13.38
N GLY A 160 -20.18 -2.26 -14.27
CA GLY A 160 -20.84 -3.56 -14.34
C GLY A 160 -20.67 -4.39 -13.06
N ALA A 161 -19.49 -4.37 -12.44
CA ALA A 161 -19.25 -5.05 -11.17
C ALA A 161 -20.03 -4.41 -10.01
N ILE A 162 -20.11 -3.07 -9.95
CA ILE A 162 -20.92 -2.37 -8.95
C ILE A 162 -22.40 -2.76 -9.08
N GLU A 163 -22.92 -2.79 -10.30
CA GLU A 163 -24.32 -3.16 -10.56
C GLU A 163 -24.58 -4.65 -10.29
N GLY A 164 -23.68 -5.53 -10.72
CA GLY A 164 -23.78 -6.97 -10.51
C GLY A 164 -23.71 -7.40 -9.04
N ASN A 165 -23.01 -6.63 -8.20
CA ASN A 165 -22.94 -6.84 -6.76
C ASN A 165 -24.03 -6.09 -5.97
N GLY A 166 -24.91 -5.32 -6.64
CA GLY A 166 -25.97 -4.55 -5.97
C GLY A 166 -25.45 -3.39 -5.11
N LEU A 167 -24.29 -2.82 -5.43
CA LEU A 167 -23.61 -1.81 -4.60
C LEU A 167 -24.03 -0.37 -4.90
N SER A 168 -25.00 -0.16 -5.79
CA SER A 168 -25.40 1.18 -6.25
C SER A 168 -25.82 2.12 -5.11
N ASP A 169 -26.37 1.59 -4.02
CA ASP A 169 -26.84 2.40 -2.88
C ASP A 169 -25.71 2.86 -1.94
N CYS A 170 -24.54 2.23 -2.02
CA CYS A 170 -23.38 2.53 -1.16
C CYS A 170 -22.19 3.12 -1.93
N VAL A 171 -22.34 3.39 -3.23
CA VAL A 171 -21.29 3.92 -4.10
C VAL A 171 -21.68 5.23 -4.74
N THR A 172 -20.86 6.27 -4.51
CA THR A 172 -20.95 7.54 -5.23
C THR A 172 -19.95 7.54 -6.38
N LYS A 173 -20.46 7.67 -7.62
CA LYS A 173 -19.67 7.71 -8.85
C LYS A 173 -19.47 9.17 -9.28
N THR A 174 -18.23 9.59 -9.49
CA THR A 174 -17.93 10.90 -10.10
C THR A 174 -16.84 10.76 -11.17
N GLY A 175 -16.92 11.57 -12.22
CA GLY A 175 -15.96 11.57 -13.32
C GLY A 175 -15.44 12.98 -13.57
N ARG A 176 -14.13 13.08 -13.85
CA ARG A 176 -13.50 14.32 -14.29
C ARG A 176 -12.40 13.98 -15.28
N ASP A 177 -12.45 14.55 -16.47
CA ASP A 177 -11.42 14.40 -17.51
C ASP A 177 -11.01 12.91 -17.70
N ASN A 178 -9.72 12.63 -17.46
CA ASN A 178 -9.08 11.31 -17.56
C ASN A 178 -9.10 10.52 -16.23
N GLN A 179 -10.02 10.85 -15.32
CA GLN A 179 -10.15 10.21 -14.00
C GLN A 179 -11.58 9.80 -13.69
N ARG A 180 -11.72 8.68 -12.99
CA ARG A 180 -12.97 8.14 -12.49
C ARG A 180 -12.83 7.85 -11.00
N PHE A 181 -13.78 8.33 -10.22
CA PHE A 181 -13.77 8.24 -8.77
C PHE A 181 -14.99 7.44 -8.32
N TYR A 182 -14.75 6.44 -7.49
CA TYR A 182 -15.76 5.62 -6.86
C TYR A 182 -15.56 5.73 -5.35
N SER A 183 -16.48 6.41 -4.67
CA SER A 183 -16.47 6.48 -3.21
C SER A 183 -17.41 5.42 -2.67
N LEU A 184 -16.86 4.42 -1.99
CA LEU A 184 -17.58 3.26 -1.46
C LEU A 184 -17.70 3.37 0.05
N ASN A 185 -18.93 3.38 0.56
CA ASN A 185 -19.25 3.33 1.98
C ASN A 185 -20.13 2.10 2.25
N CYS A 186 -19.54 0.92 2.09
CA CYS A 186 -20.23 -0.37 2.09
C CYS A 186 -19.74 -1.26 3.26
N SER A 187 -20.35 -2.42 3.44
CA SER A 187 -19.85 -3.47 4.34
C SER A 187 -18.55 -4.10 3.80
N ARG A 188 -17.79 -4.78 4.67
CA ARG A 188 -16.57 -5.52 4.27
C ARG A 188 -16.85 -6.61 3.24
N GLN A 189 -17.97 -7.30 3.38
CA GLN A 189 -18.34 -8.40 2.50
C GLN A 189 -18.67 -7.91 1.09
N GLU A 190 -19.45 -6.84 0.98
CA GLU A 190 -19.77 -6.17 -0.28
C GLU A 190 -18.51 -5.69 -1.00
N LEU A 191 -17.60 -5.03 -0.28
CA LEU A 191 -16.35 -4.56 -0.85
C LEU A 191 -15.42 -5.71 -1.27
N LYS A 192 -15.39 -6.80 -0.50
CA LYS A 192 -14.62 -8.00 -0.86
C LYS A 192 -15.11 -8.60 -2.18
N SER A 193 -16.43 -8.68 -2.40
CA SER A 193 -16.98 -9.17 -3.67
C SER A 193 -16.55 -8.29 -4.84
N LEU A 194 -16.64 -6.96 -4.69
CA LEU A 194 -16.17 -6.02 -5.72
C LEU A 194 -14.67 -6.20 -6.03
N LEU A 195 -13.82 -6.26 -5.00
CA LEU A 195 -12.38 -6.44 -5.19
C LEU A 195 -12.04 -7.79 -5.83
N THR A 196 -12.83 -8.83 -5.54
CA THR A 196 -12.70 -10.15 -6.20
C THR A 196 -13.00 -10.04 -7.69
N ASP A 197 -14.04 -9.32 -8.09
CA ASP A 197 -14.33 -9.09 -9.51
C ASP A 197 -13.22 -8.29 -10.19
N LEU A 198 -12.68 -7.27 -9.52
CA LEU A 198 -11.58 -6.45 -10.02
C LEU A 198 -10.28 -7.24 -10.21
N GLN A 199 -10.07 -8.32 -9.46
CA GLN A 199 -8.91 -9.21 -9.62
C GLN A 199 -8.78 -9.71 -11.06
N SER A 200 -9.90 -10.00 -11.74
CA SER A 200 -9.90 -10.49 -13.13
C SER A 200 -9.34 -9.49 -14.14
N ILE A 201 -9.40 -8.19 -13.83
CA ILE A 201 -8.86 -7.12 -14.67
C ILE A 201 -7.59 -6.48 -14.10
N TRP A 202 -7.03 -7.04 -13.00
CA TRP A 202 -5.92 -6.40 -12.29
C TRP A 202 -4.66 -6.25 -13.15
N GLN A 203 -4.44 -7.20 -14.07
CA GLN A 203 -3.33 -7.17 -15.04
C GLN A 203 -3.45 -6.05 -16.09
N ARG A 204 -4.60 -5.38 -16.18
CA ARG A 204 -4.81 -4.25 -17.09
C ARG A 204 -4.42 -2.90 -16.47
N PHE A 205 -3.97 -2.91 -15.21
CA PHE A 205 -3.46 -1.72 -14.53
C PHE A 205 -1.94 -1.64 -14.69
N ASP A 206 -1.45 -0.50 -15.14
CA ASP A 206 -0.01 -0.19 -15.21
C ASP A 206 0.58 -0.04 -13.81
N SER A 207 -0.25 0.42 -12.86
CA SER A 207 0.13 0.53 -11.46
C SER A 207 -1.09 0.50 -10.54
N ALA A 208 -0.92 -0.08 -9.36
CA ALA A 208 -1.90 -0.04 -8.27
C ALA A 208 -1.21 0.40 -6.97
N THR A 209 -1.78 1.38 -6.29
CA THR A 209 -1.29 1.88 -5.00
C THR A 209 -2.44 2.02 -4.02
N LEU A 210 -2.31 1.41 -2.84
CA LEU A 210 -3.27 1.55 -1.75
C LEU A 210 -2.73 2.52 -0.70
N TYR A 211 -3.49 3.57 -0.41
CA TYR A 211 -3.25 4.48 0.71
C TYR A 211 -4.18 4.11 1.85
N VAL A 212 -3.61 3.70 2.98
CA VAL A 212 -4.36 3.40 4.20
C VAL A 212 -4.26 4.60 5.13
N ASP A 213 -5.41 5.16 5.51
CA ASP A 213 -5.44 6.31 6.41
C ASP A 213 -4.98 5.90 7.81
N THR A 214 -4.25 6.79 8.48
CA THR A 214 -3.80 6.61 9.85
C THR A 214 -4.48 7.61 10.77
N GLU A 215 -4.44 7.36 12.08
CA GLU A 215 -4.90 8.32 13.10
C GLU A 215 -4.09 9.63 13.06
N GLN A 216 -2.88 9.60 12.48
CA GLN A 216 -2.06 10.78 12.26
C GLN A 216 -2.51 11.47 10.98
N PHE A 217 -3.17 12.62 11.15
CA PHE A 217 -3.68 13.41 10.03
C PHE A 217 -2.61 13.65 8.98
N ASN A 218 -2.94 13.35 7.71
CA ASN A 218 -2.09 13.58 6.54
C ASN A 218 -0.80 12.73 6.47
N GLN A 219 -0.76 11.55 7.13
CA GLN A 219 0.30 10.56 6.97
C GLN A 219 -0.28 9.16 6.64
N PRO A 220 -0.84 8.96 5.43
CA PRO A 220 -1.30 7.64 5.02
C PRO A 220 -0.12 6.70 4.77
N VAL A 221 -0.31 5.39 5.01
CA VAL A 221 0.65 4.36 4.59
C VAL A 221 0.37 4.03 3.13
N ALA A 222 1.36 4.24 2.26
CA ALA A 222 1.26 3.94 0.84
C ALA A 222 1.88 2.57 0.51
N VAL A 223 1.03 1.63 0.12
CA VAL A 223 1.40 0.30 -0.36
C VAL A 223 1.48 0.33 -1.89
N ASN A 224 2.69 0.46 -2.41
CA ASN A 224 2.94 0.48 -3.85
C ASN A 224 2.90 -0.93 -4.44
N ALA A 225 2.48 -1.06 -5.70
CA ALA A 225 2.41 -2.33 -6.42
C ALA A 225 1.54 -3.38 -5.69
N VAL A 226 0.40 -2.93 -5.16
CA VAL A 226 -0.52 -3.78 -4.39
C VAL A 226 -1.29 -4.73 -5.32
N THR A 227 -1.50 -5.97 -4.87
CA THR A 227 -2.37 -6.95 -5.54
C THR A 227 -3.82 -6.84 -5.06
N ALA A 228 -4.77 -7.44 -5.78
CA ALA A 228 -6.16 -7.50 -5.35
C ALA A 228 -6.29 -8.23 -4.00
N GLU A 229 -5.54 -9.32 -3.83
CA GLU A 229 -5.52 -10.15 -2.64
C GLU A 229 -4.96 -9.39 -1.44
N GLN A 230 -3.84 -8.68 -1.61
CA GLN A 230 -3.27 -7.81 -0.57
C GLN A 230 -4.26 -6.70 -0.18
N THR A 231 -4.96 -6.11 -1.16
CA THR A 231 -5.96 -5.07 -0.91
C THR A 231 -7.13 -5.62 -0.07
N VAL A 232 -7.65 -6.80 -0.42
CA VAL A 232 -8.69 -7.48 0.37
C VAL A 232 -8.20 -7.79 1.78
N GLU A 233 -6.97 -8.29 1.93
CA GLU A 233 -6.40 -8.64 3.22
C GLU A 233 -6.26 -7.43 4.15
N ILE A 234 -5.76 -6.31 3.64
CA ILE A 234 -5.62 -5.06 4.40
C ILE A 234 -6.99 -4.52 4.85
N ILE A 235 -7.98 -4.54 3.96
CA ILE A 235 -9.31 -3.96 4.22
C ILE A 235 -10.17 -4.87 5.08
N SER A 236 -9.91 -6.19 5.10
CA SER A 236 -10.70 -7.14 5.89
C SER A 236 -10.39 -7.12 7.39
N GLN A 237 -9.42 -6.32 7.85
CA GLN A 237 -9.00 -6.34 9.25
C GLN A 237 -10.01 -5.69 10.20
N ASP A 238 -10.23 -6.31 11.35
CA ASP A 238 -11.20 -5.87 12.36
C ASP A 238 -10.97 -4.46 12.89
N SER A 239 -9.76 -3.90 12.74
CA SER A 239 -9.43 -2.55 13.21
C SER A 239 -8.51 -1.81 12.26
N ALA A 240 -8.67 -0.48 12.22
CA ALA A 240 -7.78 0.41 11.46
C ALA A 240 -6.30 0.22 11.83
N LYS A 241 -6.00 0.00 13.11
CA LYS A 241 -4.64 -0.25 13.59
C LYS A 241 -4.02 -1.51 12.94
N LYS A 242 -4.77 -2.62 12.90
CA LYS A 242 -4.33 -3.87 12.24
C LYS A 242 -4.17 -3.66 10.73
N SER A 243 -5.10 -2.96 10.07
CA SER A 243 -4.97 -2.62 8.64
C SER A 243 -3.66 -1.86 8.36
N VAL A 244 -3.32 -0.89 9.20
CA VAL A 244 -2.09 -0.10 9.07
C VAL A 244 -0.84 -0.95 9.29
N GLU A 245 -0.85 -1.87 10.26
CA GLU A 245 0.26 -2.79 10.52
C GLU A 245 0.53 -3.70 9.32
N ILE A 246 -0.50 -4.38 8.82
CA ILE A 246 -0.40 -5.25 7.64
C ILE A 246 0.00 -4.46 6.38
N ALA A 247 -0.50 -3.24 6.21
CA ALA A 247 -0.09 -2.38 5.10
C ALA A 247 1.41 -2.03 5.16
N LYS A 248 1.98 -1.82 6.35
CA LYS A 248 3.43 -1.61 6.50
C LYS A 248 4.21 -2.86 6.15
N ASP A 249 3.76 -4.04 6.57
CA ASP A 249 4.39 -5.31 6.22
C ASP A 249 4.41 -5.53 4.70
N PHE A 250 3.29 -5.30 4.03
CA PHE A 250 3.24 -5.37 2.56
C PHE A 250 4.09 -4.31 1.88
N THR A 251 4.24 -3.12 2.48
CA THR A 251 5.15 -2.09 1.96
C THR A 251 6.59 -2.60 1.98
N VAL A 252 7.02 -3.26 3.06
CA VAL A 252 8.35 -3.87 3.15
C VAL A 252 8.51 -4.99 2.12
N LEU A 253 7.54 -5.91 2.04
CA LEU A 253 7.57 -7.02 1.09
C LEU A 253 7.63 -6.56 -0.37
N ASN A 254 6.79 -5.60 -0.76
CA ASN A 254 6.75 -5.08 -2.13
C ASN A 254 8.07 -4.36 -2.48
N ASN A 255 8.68 -3.65 -1.53
CA ASN A 255 9.99 -3.03 -1.71
C ASN A 255 11.12 -4.07 -1.85
N MET A 256 11.14 -5.12 -1.02
CA MET A 256 12.12 -6.21 -1.15
C MET A 256 12.02 -6.90 -2.51
N THR A 257 10.79 -7.11 -2.99
CA THR A 257 10.53 -7.73 -4.28
C THR A 257 10.99 -6.86 -5.46
N LYS A 258 11.18 -5.54 -5.25
CA LYS A 258 11.76 -4.61 -6.23
C LYS A 258 13.30 -4.63 -6.23
N LEU A 259 13.91 -5.02 -5.11
CA LEU A 259 15.36 -5.02 -4.91
C LEU A 259 16.02 -6.39 -5.22
N MET A 260 15.23 -7.44 -5.50
CA MET A 260 15.79 -8.73 -5.89
C MET A 260 16.43 -8.66 -7.29
N PRO A 261 17.75 -8.93 -7.43
CA PRO A 261 18.39 -9.03 -8.74
C PRO A 261 17.81 -10.21 -9.52
N GLY A 262 17.42 -9.99 -10.78
CA GLY A 262 16.90 -11.04 -11.69
C GLY A 262 15.46 -10.86 -12.19
N LYS A 263 14.70 -9.84 -11.73
CA LYS A 263 13.35 -9.58 -12.26
C LYS A 263 13.30 -9.05 -13.69
N GLU A 264 14.36 -8.38 -14.13
CA GLU A 264 14.53 -8.00 -15.55
C GLU A 264 14.63 -9.24 -16.45
N VAL A 265 15.13 -10.36 -15.91
CA VAL A 265 15.27 -11.62 -16.64
C VAL A 265 13.95 -12.40 -16.65
N ALA A 266 13.16 -12.35 -15.56
CA ALA A 266 11.85 -13.01 -15.50
C ALA A 266 10.79 -12.36 -16.41
N ALA A 267 10.77 -11.02 -16.50
CA ALA A 267 9.86 -10.30 -17.40
C ALA A 267 10.18 -10.55 -18.90
N ALA A 268 11.42 -10.91 -19.23
CA ALA A 268 11.84 -11.26 -20.59
C ALA A 268 11.63 -12.74 -20.95
N ILE A 269 11.38 -13.61 -19.97
CA ILE A 269 11.14 -15.05 -20.19
C ILE A 269 9.65 -15.35 -20.34
N ASP A 270 8.76 -14.53 -19.77
CA ASP A 270 7.30 -14.72 -19.90
C ASP A 270 6.77 -14.48 -21.33
N ASP A 271 7.55 -13.84 -22.20
CA ASP A 271 7.24 -13.66 -23.63
C ASP A 271 7.53 -14.92 -24.48
N LYS A 272 8.15 -15.94 -23.89
CA LYS A 272 8.32 -17.25 -24.53
C LYS A 272 7.76 -18.33 -23.62
N GLY A 273 6.51 -18.71 -23.93
CA GLY A 273 5.81 -19.81 -23.28
C GLY A 273 6.68 -21.06 -23.13
N VAL A 274 7.20 -21.27 -21.93
CA VAL A 274 7.77 -22.54 -21.51
C VAL A 274 6.79 -23.12 -20.49
N ASN A 275 6.05 -24.14 -20.96
CA ASN A 275 5.20 -25.00 -20.13
C ASN A 275 6.05 -25.66 -19.03
N LEU A 276 6.12 -25.03 -17.86
CA LEU A 276 6.52 -25.72 -16.64
C LEU A 276 5.27 -26.42 -16.08
N LEU A 277 5.26 -27.73 -16.31
CA LEU A 277 4.35 -28.76 -15.82
C LEU A 277 3.57 -28.33 -14.57
N GLN A 278 2.28 -28.00 -14.77
CA GLN A 278 1.31 -27.85 -13.69
C GLN A 278 1.12 -29.20 -13.00
N ILE A 279 1.62 -29.31 -11.77
CA ILE A 279 1.22 -30.38 -10.86
C ILE A 279 -0.23 -30.10 -10.45
N PRO A 280 -1.21 -30.94 -10.82
CA PRO A 280 -2.59 -30.70 -10.46
C PRO A 280 -2.78 -30.87 -8.95
N LYS A 281 -3.34 -29.86 -8.29
CA LYS A 281 -3.77 -29.95 -6.89
C LYS A 281 -4.89 -31.00 -6.77
N PRO A 282 -4.85 -31.89 -5.76
CA PRO A 282 -5.92 -32.85 -5.55
C PRO A 282 -7.21 -32.15 -5.11
N VAL A 283 -8.30 -32.47 -5.81
CA VAL A 283 -9.67 -32.07 -5.47
C VAL A 283 -10.21 -33.06 -4.45
N LEU A 284 -10.59 -32.58 -3.27
CA LEU A 284 -11.37 -33.33 -2.30
C LEU A 284 -12.83 -33.39 -2.77
N THR A 285 -13.26 -34.58 -3.17
CA THR A 285 -14.65 -34.89 -3.53
C THR A 285 -15.51 -35.13 -2.29
N GLY A 286 -16.66 -34.46 -2.25
CA GLY A 286 -17.94 -35.06 -1.85
C GLY A 286 -18.41 -34.88 -0.41
N GLY A 287 -19.51 -34.15 -0.24
CA GLY A 287 -20.28 -34.05 1.00
C GLY A 287 -21.56 -33.22 0.84
N ASP A 288 -22.53 -33.81 0.14
CA ASP A 288 -23.98 -33.56 0.02
C ASP A 288 -24.66 -32.18 0.29
N ARG A 289 -25.59 -31.92 -0.65
CA ARG A 289 -26.67 -30.93 -0.66
C ARG A 289 -27.51 -30.89 0.63
N LYS A 290 -27.96 -29.69 1.00
CA LYS A 290 -29.39 -29.45 1.33
C LYS A 290 -29.83 -28.03 0.95
N THR A 291 -30.90 -28.00 0.17
CA THR A 291 -31.74 -26.87 -0.18
C THR A 291 -32.44 -26.30 1.04
N THR A 292 -32.46 -24.97 1.20
CA THR A 292 -33.54 -24.29 1.92
C THR A 292 -33.78 -22.90 1.33
N GLU A 293 -34.98 -22.70 0.79
CA GLU A 293 -35.62 -21.39 0.68
C GLU A 293 -35.74 -20.74 2.06
N LYS A 294 -35.52 -19.41 2.15
CA LYS A 294 -36.53 -18.45 2.66
C LYS A 294 -36.02 -17.01 2.73
N THR A 295 -36.88 -16.15 2.19
CA THR A 295 -37.39 -14.90 2.76
C THR A 295 -36.41 -13.75 3.00
N SER A 296 -36.50 -12.80 2.07
CA SER A 296 -36.24 -11.38 2.24
C SER A 296 -36.79 -10.84 3.56
N ILE A 297 -35.89 -10.46 4.47
CA ILE A 297 -36.13 -9.48 5.53
C ILE A 297 -34.90 -8.58 5.53
N SER A 298 -35.06 -7.31 5.09
CA SER A 298 -34.01 -6.30 5.17
C SER A 298 -33.62 -6.08 6.64
N PRO A 299 -32.33 -6.22 7.00
CA PRO A 299 -31.85 -5.78 8.31
C PRO A 299 -31.73 -4.25 8.34
N PRO A 300 -31.77 -3.63 9.53
CA PRO A 300 -31.68 -2.18 9.68
C PRO A 300 -30.31 -1.68 9.21
N ARG A 301 -30.30 -0.48 8.59
CA ARG A 301 -29.11 0.19 8.04
C ARG A 301 -27.91 0.10 8.99
N HIS A 302 -26.96 -0.76 8.66
CA HIS A 302 -25.69 -0.83 9.33
C HIS A 302 -24.89 0.45 9.05
N LYS A 303 -24.32 1.02 10.10
CA LYS A 303 -23.36 2.13 10.01
C LYS A 303 -22.18 1.66 9.13
N PRO A 304 -21.70 2.47 8.15
CA PRO A 304 -20.67 2.01 7.22
C PRO A 304 -19.39 1.65 8.00
N GLU A 305 -18.98 0.40 7.85
CA GLU A 305 -17.81 -0.17 8.53
C GLU A 305 -16.52 0.09 7.73
N VAL A 306 -16.64 0.38 6.44
CA VAL A 306 -15.50 0.61 5.54
C VAL A 306 -15.77 1.79 4.63
N SER A 307 -14.79 2.67 4.51
CA SER A 307 -14.74 3.72 3.49
C SER A 307 -13.54 3.48 2.58
N LEU A 308 -13.79 3.25 1.30
CA LEU A 308 -12.73 3.13 0.29
C LEU A 308 -13.05 4.07 -0.87
N THR A 309 -12.06 4.86 -1.30
CA THR A 309 -12.14 5.60 -2.55
C THR A 309 -11.30 4.89 -3.61
N ILE A 310 -11.89 4.42 -4.70
CA ILE A 310 -11.17 3.91 -5.86
C ILE A 310 -11.04 5.04 -6.88
N VAL A 311 -9.81 5.36 -7.27
CA VAL A 311 -9.48 6.34 -8.30
C VAL A 311 -8.86 5.61 -9.47
N VAL A 312 -9.50 5.67 -10.62
CA VAL A 312 -8.95 5.13 -11.87
C VAL A 312 -8.50 6.30 -12.74
N THR A 313 -7.23 6.31 -13.10
CA THR A 313 -6.63 7.31 -13.98
C THR A 313 -6.22 6.66 -15.29
N GLY A 314 -6.47 7.34 -16.42
CA GLY A 314 -5.93 6.90 -17.71
C GLY A 314 -4.44 7.22 -17.81
N SER A 315 -3.62 6.26 -18.26
CA SER A 315 -2.26 6.55 -18.72
C SER A 315 -2.32 7.04 -20.17
N GLU A 316 -1.50 8.05 -20.49
CA GLU A 316 -1.28 8.53 -21.86
C GLU A 316 -0.28 7.65 -22.61
#